data_AF-A0A6I2LAU7-F1
#
_entry.id   AF-A0A6I2LAU7-F1
#
_cell.length_a   1.000
_cell.length_b   1.000
_cell.length_c   1.000
_cell.angle_alpha   90.00
_cell.angle_beta   90.00
_cell.angle_gamma   90.00
#
_symmetry.space_group_name_H-M   'P 1'
#
loop_
_entity.id
_entity.type
_entity.pdbx_description
1 polymer ?
#
loop_
_entity_poly.entity_id
_entity_poly.type
_entity_poly.pdbx_seq_one_letter_code
_entity_poly.pdbx_strand_id
1 'polypeptide(L)'
;MLKRFLVAHDDSLTDWEPAFVDAASNDAAIKHYLRCVYAKDSTFREHVKDLRNVDAFVGSLVFSTAEEKIDFMNGHRTRSPEFIQGRICDFFAEEPSLGETFWQYLTTEDPSVLDEETYEFVATKSPDGVIAIEASTIQLLTPQHTIR
;
A
#
# COMPACT_ATOMS: atom_id res chain seq x y z
N MET A 1 5.53 -2.18 26.36
CA MET A 1 6.10 -3.54 26.21
C MET A 1 5.78 -4.00 24.80
N LEU A 2 6.73 -4.60 24.08
CA LEU A 2 6.47 -5.13 22.75
C LEU A 2 5.72 -6.46 22.85
N LYS A 3 4.83 -6.70 21.89
CA LYS A 3 4.06 -7.93 21.71
C LYS A 3 4.38 -8.49 20.32
N ARG A 4 4.23 -9.80 20.17
CA ARG A 4 4.40 -10.47 18.89
C ARG A 4 3.05 -10.59 18.19
N PHE A 5 2.97 -10.17 16.94
CA PHE A 5 1.78 -10.24 16.10
C PHE A 5 2.06 -11.12 14.89
N LEU A 6 1.08 -11.94 14.49
CA LEU A 6 1.03 -12.51 13.15
C LEU A 6 0.33 -11.48 12.25
N VAL A 7 1.02 -11.03 11.21
CA VAL A 7 0.49 -10.05 10.24
C VAL A 7 0.37 -10.72 8.89
N ALA A 8 -0.77 -10.50 8.21
CA ALA A 8 -1.11 -11.14 6.96
C ALA A 8 -2.02 -10.26 6.10
N HIS A 9 -2.00 -10.46 4.79
CA HIS A 9 -3.01 -9.90 3.89
C HIS A 9 -4.22 -10.86 3.79
N ASP A 10 -5.43 -10.32 3.72
CA ASP A 10 -6.68 -11.08 3.66
C ASP A 10 -6.95 -11.72 2.29
N ASP A 11 -6.61 -11.03 1.20
CA ASP A 11 -6.79 -11.50 -0.17
C ASP A 11 -5.91 -12.72 -0.52
N SER A 12 -4.67 -12.77 -0.04
CA SER A 12 -3.75 -13.87 -0.36
C SER A 12 -2.63 -14.03 0.65
N LEU A 13 -2.56 -15.23 1.26
CA LEU A 13 -1.45 -15.65 2.12
C LEU A 13 -0.28 -16.27 1.32
N THR A 14 -0.49 -16.54 0.04
CA THR A 14 0.52 -17.16 -0.85
C THR A 14 1.29 -16.12 -1.64
N ASP A 15 0.64 -15.03 -2.02
CA ASP A 15 1.27 -13.94 -2.78
C ASP A 15 2.00 -12.98 -1.84
N TRP A 16 1.44 -12.75 -0.65
CA TRP A 16 2.09 -12.00 0.42
C TRP A 16 2.17 -12.86 1.67
N GLU A 17 3.36 -13.46 1.86
CA GLU A 17 3.57 -14.36 2.99
C GLU A 17 3.30 -13.65 4.33
N PRO A 18 2.57 -14.30 5.25
CA PRO A 18 2.35 -13.76 6.57
C PRO A 18 3.66 -13.74 7.36
N ALA A 19 3.86 -12.72 8.18
CA ALA A 19 5.07 -12.56 8.98
C ALA A 19 4.76 -12.32 10.46
N PHE A 20 5.67 -12.76 11.32
CA PHE A 20 5.64 -12.34 12.72
C PHE A 20 6.34 -11.00 12.88
N VAL A 21 5.69 -10.06 13.57
CA VAL A 21 6.18 -8.72 13.83
C VAL A 21 6.10 -8.41 15.32
N ASP A 22 7.22 -7.96 15.89
CA ASP A 22 7.23 -7.42 17.26
C ASP A 22 6.90 -5.92 17.23
N ALA A 23 5.83 -5.53 17.92
CA ALA A 23 5.30 -4.16 17.89
C ALA A 23 4.60 -3.76 19.20
N ALA A 24 4.32 -2.47 19.37
CA ALA A 24 3.60 -1.96 20.53
C ALA A 24 2.06 -2.05 20.39
N SER A 25 1.55 -2.16 19.17
CA SER A 25 0.12 -2.21 18.83
C SER A 25 -0.10 -2.92 17.49
N ASN A 26 -1.37 -3.24 17.18
CA ASN A 26 -1.76 -3.76 15.86
C ASN A 26 -1.34 -2.81 14.74
N ASP A 27 -1.66 -1.53 14.84
CA ASP A 27 -1.32 -0.52 13.82
C ASP A 27 0.19 -0.43 13.57
N ALA A 28 0.99 -0.51 14.64
CA ALA A 28 2.44 -0.53 14.51
C ALA A 28 2.95 -1.81 13.85
N ALA A 29 2.32 -2.96 14.13
CA ALA A 29 2.64 -4.23 13.48
C ALA A 29 2.31 -4.19 11.97
N ILE A 30 1.13 -3.68 11.62
CA ILE A 30 0.67 -3.51 10.24
C ILE A 30 1.61 -2.58 9.47
N LYS A 31 1.91 -1.38 10.01
CA LYS A 31 2.83 -0.45 9.36
C LYS A 31 4.22 -1.06 9.13
N HIS A 32 4.74 -1.80 10.10
CA HIS A 32 6.03 -2.47 9.96
C HIS A 32 5.97 -3.56 8.88
N TYR A 33 4.93 -4.40 8.88
CA TYR A 33 4.72 -5.40 7.82
C TYR A 33 4.63 -4.75 6.43
N LEU A 34 3.83 -3.68 6.29
CA LEU A 34 3.66 -2.97 5.03
C LEU A 34 4.99 -2.42 4.50
N ARG A 35 5.83 -1.85 5.36
CA ARG A 35 7.16 -1.34 4.97
C ARG A 35 8.13 -2.46 4.60
N CYS A 36 8.21 -3.50 5.42
CA CYS A 36 9.27 -4.49 5.28
C CYS A 36 8.95 -5.64 4.33
N VAL A 37 7.67 -5.92 4.07
CA VAL A 37 7.20 -7.02 3.23
C VAL A 37 6.45 -6.48 2.02
N TYR A 38 5.29 -5.84 2.23
CA TYR A 38 4.39 -5.48 1.13
C TYR A 38 5.00 -4.46 0.16
N ALA A 39 5.69 -3.42 0.66
CA ALA A 39 6.32 -2.39 -0.16
C ALA A 39 7.45 -2.91 -1.07
N LYS A 40 7.92 -4.15 -0.86
CA LYS A 40 8.95 -4.81 -1.67
C LYS A 40 8.36 -5.72 -2.74
N ASP A 41 7.06 -5.97 -2.70
CA ASP A 41 6.39 -6.78 -3.70
C ASP A 41 6.45 -6.11 -5.08
N SER A 42 6.77 -6.91 -6.09
CA SER A 42 6.89 -6.44 -7.46
C SER A 42 5.54 -5.99 -8.04
N THR A 43 4.46 -6.70 -7.72
CA THR A 43 3.11 -6.37 -8.22
C THR A 43 2.64 -5.05 -7.65
N PHE A 44 2.81 -4.85 -6.34
CA PHE A 44 2.57 -3.56 -5.68
C PHE A 44 3.39 -2.44 -6.31
N ARG A 45 4.71 -2.62 -6.50
CA ARG A 45 5.55 -1.59 -7.11
C ARG A 45 5.12 -1.24 -8.53
N GLU A 46 4.80 -2.23 -9.36
CA GLU A 46 4.24 -1.99 -10.70
C GLU A 46 2.92 -1.23 -10.63
N HIS A 47 2.05 -1.57 -9.69
CA HIS A 47 0.80 -0.84 -9.45
C HIS A 47 1.02 0.62 -9.04
N VAL A 48 2.08 0.92 -8.28
CA VAL A 48 2.47 2.31 -7.95
C VAL A 48 2.95 3.09 -9.17
N LYS A 49 3.57 2.40 -10.14
CA LYS A 49 4.14 2.98 -11.36
C LYS A 49 3.16 3.03 -12.55
N ASP A 50 2.01 2.38 -12.47
CA ASP A 50 1.10 2.34 -13.61
C ASP A 50 0.32 3.67 -13.74
N LEU A 51 0.79 4.51 -14.67
CA LEU A 51 0.19 5.81 -14.99
C LEU A 51 -1.05 5.72 -15.90
N ARG A 52 -1.31 4.54 -16.47
CA ARG A 52 -2.27 4.36 -17.57
C ARG A 52 -3.57 3.75 -17.10
N ASN A 53 -3.54 3.05 -15.97
CA ASN A 53 -4.68 2.39 -15.40
C ASN A 53 -5.34 3.25 -14.31
N VAL A 54 -6.65 3.48 -14.45
CA VAL A 54 -7.44 4.25 -13.47
C VAL A 54 -7.55 3.55 -12.11
N ASP A 55 -7.41 2.23 -12.10
CA ASP A 55 -7.43 1.43 -10.89
C ASP A 55 -6.04 1.25 -10.27
N ALA A 56 -4.97 1.70 -10.94
CA ALA A 56 -3.64 1.77 -10.35
C ALA A 56 -3.55 2.87 -9.29
N PHE A 57 -2.47 2.90 -8.50
CA PHE A 57 -2.31 3.87 -7.40
C PHE A 57 -2.40 5.31 -7.89
N VAL A 58 -1.69 5.64 -8.97
CA VAL A 58 -1.74 7.00 -9.54
C VAL A 58 -3.14 7.29 -10.08
N GLY A 59 -3.75 6.32 -10.74
CA GLY A 59 -5.13 6.42 -11.22
C GLY A 59 -6.12 6.69 -10.10
N SER A 60 -6.05 5.94 -8.99
CA SER A 60 -6.96 6.08 -7.85
C SER A 60 -6.73 7.37 -7.07
N LEU A 61 -5.48 7.85 -7.02
CA LEU A 61 -5.13 9.14 -6.42
C LEU A 61 -5.67 10.32 -7.24
N VAL A 62 -5.56 10.26 -8.57
CA VAL A 62 -5.96 11.34 -9.47
C VAL A 62 -7.46 11.32 -9.77
N PHE A 63 -8.06 10.14 -9.84
CA PHE A 63 -9.48 9.90 -10.11
C PHE A 63 -10.15 9.24 -8.91
N SER A 64 -10.19 9.99 -7.81
CA SER A 64 -10.66 9.53 -6.50
C SER A 64 -12.16 9.21 -6.43
N THR A 65 -12.97 9.81 -7.31
CA THR A 65 -14.43 9.64 -7.32
C THR A 65 -14.91 8.81 -8.51
N ALA A 66 -16.06 8.16 -8.36
CA ALA A 66 -16.68 7.38 -9.45
C ALA A 66 -16.92 8.25 -10.70
N GLU A 67 -17.32 9.50 -10.52
CA GLU A 67 -17.51 10.48 -11.59
C GLU A 67 -16.19 10.78 -12.32
N GLU A 68 -15.12 11.07 -11.58
CA GLU A 68 -13.78 11.28 -12.16
C GLU A 68 -13.27 10.06 -12.94
N LYS A 69 -13.52 8.85 -12.42
CA LYS A 69 -13.16 7.60 -13.11
C LYS A 69 -13.94 7.43 -14.41
N ILE A 70 -15.24 7.71 -14.40
CA ILE A 70 -16.11 7.66 -15.59
C ILE A 70 -15.64 8.68 -16.63
N ASP A 71 -15.33 9.91 -16.22
CA ASP A 71 -14.81 10.96 -17.11
C ASP A 71 -13.50 10.54 -17.78
N PHE A 72 -12.59 9.93 -17.01
CA PHE A 72 -11.34 9.38 -17.54
C PHE A 72 -11.57 8.27 -18.57
N MET A 73 -12.44 7.29 -18.25
CA MET A 73 -12.79 6.19 -19.16
C MET A 73 -13.46 6.68 -20.45
N ASN A 74 -14.27 7.74 -20.37
CA ASN A 74 -14.95 8.36 -21.50
C ASN A 74 -14.02 9.27 -22.33
N GLY A 75 -12.74 9.39 -21.96
CA GLY A 75 -11.77 10.18 -22.72
C GLY A 75 -11.87 11.69 -22.50
N HIS A 76 -12.58 12.15 -21.46
CA HIS A 76 -12.57 13.55 -21.02
C HIS A 76 -11.25 13.85 -20.29
N ARG A 77 -10.15 13.72 -21.04
CA ARG A 77 -8.79 13.93 -20.56
C ARG A 77 -8.50 15.42 -20.59
N THR A 78 -8.50 16.08 -19.44
CA THR A 78 -7.37 16.90 -18.98
C THR A 78 -7.78 17.61 -17.70
N ARG A 79 -7.59 16.94 -16.55
CA ARG A 79 -7.35 17.69 -15.32
C ARG A 79 -6.03 18.45 -15.53
N SER A 80 -5.98 19.70 -15.10
CA SER A 80 -4.77 20.50 -15.28
C SER A 80 -3.62 19.90 -14.45
N PRO A 81 -2.35 20.02 -14.88
CA PRO A 81 -1.21 19.52 -14.12
C PRO A 81 -1.19 20.01 -12.66
N GLU A 82 -1.65 21.24 -12.41
CA GLU A 82 -1.72 21.84 -11.08
C GLU A 82 -2.72 21.11 -10.18
N PHE A 83 -3.83 20.61 -10.72
CA PHE A 83 -4.80 19.82 -9.96
C PHE A 83 -4.20 18.48 -9.53
N ILE A 84 -3.50 17.81 -10.44
CA ILE A 84 -2.83 16.53 -10.18
C ILE A 84 -1.74 16.71 -9.13
N GLN A 85 -0.92 17.75 -9.29
CA GLN A 85 0.12 18.11 -8.32
C GLN A 85 -0.48 18.37 -6.93
N GLY A 86 -1.60 19.10 -6.85
CA GLY A 86 -2.31 19.34 -5.59
C GLY A 86 -2.71 18.05 -4.87
N ARG A 87 -3.30 17.08 -5.58
CA ARG A 87 -3.69 15.79 -5.01
C ARG A 87 -2.50 14.99 -4.48
N ILE A 88 -1.36 15.06 -5.15
CA ILE A 88 -0.12 14.40 -4.71
C ILE A 88 0.41 15.07 -3.46
N CYS A 89 0.49 16.40 -3.45
CA CYS A 89 0.90 17.15 -2.26
C CYS A 89 -0.02 16.85 -1.06
N ASP A 90 -1.33 16.72 -1.28
CA ASP A 90 -2.29 16.38 -0.23
C ASP A 90 -2.05 14.95 0.32
N PHE A 91 -1.79 13.96 -0.54
CA PHE A 91 -1.51 12.59 -0.11
C PHE A 91 -0.18 12.47 0.65
N PHE A 92 0.85 13.16 0.18
CA PHE A 92 2.18 13.19 0.79
C PHE A 92 2.35 14.33 1.82
N ALA A 93 1.26 14.88 2.36
CA ALA A 93 1.33 16.03 3.26
C ALA A 93 2.17 15.78 4.54
N GLU A 94 2.28 14.53 4.98
CA GLU A 94 3.13 14.13 6.11
C GLU A 94 4.61 14.00 5.74
N GLU A 95 4.93 13.75 4.47
CA GLU A 95 6.31 13.62 3.96
C GLU A 95 6.44 14.37 2.61
N PRO A 96 6.45 15.72 2.63
CA PRO A 96 6.36 16.52 1.41
C PRO A 96 7.48 16.25 0.38
N SER A 97 8.68 15.90 0.86
CA SER A 97 9.81 15.53 -0.02
C SER A 97 9.50 14.30 -0.88
N LEU A 98 8.78 13.31 -0.34
CA LEU A 98 8.34 12.15 -1.12
C LEU A 98 7.30 12.55 -2.17
N GLY A 99 6.44 13.53 -1.85
CA GLY A 99 5.51 14.11 -2.80
C GLY A 99 6.20 14.83 -3.97
N GLU A 100 7.29 15.56 -3.69
CA GLU A 100 8.12 16.19 -4.73
C GLU A 100 8.79 15.15 -5.63
N THR A 101 9.40 14.11 -5.04
CA THR A 101 9.99 12.98 -5.78
C THR A 101 8.94 12.27 -6.65
N PHE A 102 7.75 12.03 -6.10
CA PHE A 102 6.66 11.39 -6.84
C PHE A 102 6.13 12.27 -7.96
N TRP A 103 6.06 13.59 -7.75
CA TRP A 103 5.70 14.54 -8.81
C TRP A 103 6.75 14.58 -9.92
N GLN A 104 8.04 14.55 -9.56
CA GLN A 104 9.12 14.43 -10.53
C GLN A 104 8.94 13.16 -11.37
N TYR A 105 8.65 12.02 -10.74
CA TYR A 105 8.35 10.77 -11.45
C TYR A 105 7.22 10.93 -12.47
N LEU A 106 6.09 11.54 -12.09
CA LEU A 106 4.96 11.73 -13.01
C LEU A 106 5.27 12.64 -14.19
N THR A 107 6.17 13.60 -14.01
CA THR A 107 6.53 14.57 -15.07
C THR A 107 7.63 14.05 -15.99
N THR A 108 8.55 13.22 -15.49
CA THR A 108 9.66 12.66 -16.27
C THR A 108 9.36 11.26 -16.82
N GLU A 109 8.35 10.57 -16.27
CA GLU A 109 8.08 9.15 -16.47
C GLU A 109 9.29 8.23 -16.16
N ASP A 110 10.26 8.73 -15.37
CA ASP A 110 11.48 8.01 -15.02
C ASP A 110 11.30 7.26 -13.68
N PRO A 111 11.10 5.93 -13.68
CA PRO A 111 10.88 5.17 -12.46
C PRO A 111 12.10 5.12 -11.55
N SER A 112 13.30 5.50 -12.02
CA SER A 112 14.52 5.46 -11.21
C SER A 112 14.55 6.54 -10.12
N VAL A 113 13.68 7.55 -10.21
CA VAL A 113 13.57 8.58 -9.16
C VAL A 113 12.78 8.09 -7.94
N LEU A 114 11.97 7.03 -8.07
CA LEU A 114 11.22 6.45 -6.96
C LEU A 114 12.14 5.52 -6.15
N ASP A 115 12.38 5.89 -4.89
CA ASP A 115 13.18 5.12 -3.96
C ASP A 115 12.33 4.22 -3.05
N GLU A 116 13.01 3.42 -2.23
CA GLU A 116 12.35 2.49 -1.30
C GLU A 116 11.44 3.21 -0.30
N GLU A 117 11.86 4.38 0.18
CA GLU A 117 11.09 5.20 1.12
C GLU A 117 9.75 5.63 0.53
N THR A 118 9.71 5.96 -0.76
CA THR A 118 8.48 6.31 -1.47
C THR A 118 7.49 5.14 -1.49
N TYR A 119 7.94 3.93 -1.83
CA TYR A 119 7.08 2.74 -1.83
C TYR A 119 6.60 2.38 -0.42
N GLU A 120 7.48 2.49 0.58
CA GLU A 120 7.15 2.26 1.98
C GLU A 120 6.06 3.23 2.48
N PHE A 121 6.18 4.51 2.14
CA PHE A 121 5.19 5.52 2.50
C PHE A 121 3.83 5.19 1.88
N VAL A 122 3.79 4.97 0.57
CA VAL A 122 2.56 4.64 -0.17
C VAL A 122 1.89 3.40 0.42
N ALA A 123 2.66 2.33 0.68
CA ALA A 123 2.15 1.10 1.30
C ALA A 123 1.49 1.38 2.65
N THR A 124 2.09 2.22 3.50
CA THR A 124 1.55 2.51 4.84
C THR A 124 0.31 3.41 4.87
N LYS A 125 0.01 4.12 3.76
CA LYS A 125 -1.15 4.99 3.63
C LYS A 125 -2.41 4.27 3.15
N SER A 126 -2.25 3.06 2.60
CA SER A 126 -3.35 2.22 2.13
C SER A 126 -3.24 0.81 2.71
N PRO A 127 -3.46 0.63 4.03
CA PRO A 127 -3.31 -0.67 4.71
C PRO A 127 -4.48 -1.63 4.44
N ASP A 128 -5.30 -1.38 3.41
CA ASP A 128 -6.48 -2.17 3.10
C ASP A 128 -6.09 -3.64 2.93
N GLY A 129 -6.90 -4.51 3.52
CA GLY A 129 -6.68 -5.95 3.48
C GLY A 129 -5.61 -6.50 4.42
N VAL A 130 -4.90 -5.68 5.21
CA VAL A 130 -3.88 -6.18 6.14
C VAL A 130 -4.42 -6.33 7.56
N ILE A 131 -4.27 -7.53 8.13
CA ILE A 131 -4.69 -7.87 9.49
C ILE A 131 -3.49 -8.16 10.39
N ALA A 132 -3.57 -7.76 11.66
CA ALA A 132 -2.62 -8.13 12.70
C ALA A 132 -3.33 -8.80 13.87
N ILE A 133 -2.86 -10.00 14.24
CA ILE A 133 -3.40 -10.82 15.33
C ILE A 133 -2.29 -11.02 16.36
N GLU A 134 -2.53 -10.63 17.61
CA GLU A 134 -1.57 -10.87 18.69
C GLU A 134 -1.34 -12.38 18.87
N ALA A 135 -0.09 -12.84 18.79
CA ALA A 135 0.24 -14.27 18.79
C ALA A 135 -0.24 -15.00 20.06
N SER A 136 -0.38 -14.28 21.18
CA SER A 136 -0.88 -14.81 22.46
C SER A 136 -2.37 -15.20 22.41
N THR A 137 -3.14 -14.69 21.45
CA THR A 137 -4.58 -14.98 21.31
C THR A 137 -4.87 -16.10 20.33
N ILE A 138 -3.86 -16.56 19.58
CA ILE A 138 -3.99 -17.63 18.58
C ILE A 138 -4.15 -18.97 19.30
N GLN A 139 -5.29 -19.63 19.07
CA GLN A 139 -5.55 -20.96 19.63
C GLN A 139 -4.77 -22.03 18.86
N LEU A 140 -4.01 -22.84 19.59
CA LEU A 140 -3.34 -24.02 19.03
C LEU A 140 -4.31 -25.20 19.09
N LEU A 141 -4.69 -25.72 17.92
CA LEU A 141 -5.49 -26.94 17.83
C LEU A 141 -4.56 -28.15 17.94
N THR A 142 -4.68 -28.91 19.03
CA THR A 142 -4.00 -30.20 19.15
C THR A 142 -4.74 -31.23 18.31
N PRO A 143 -4.05 -32.00 17.44
CA PRO A 143 -4.71 -33.08 16.70
C PRO A 143 -5.32 -34.07 17.70
N GLN A 144 -6.63 -34.33 17.58
CA GLN A 144 -7.23 -35.44 18.31
C GLN A 144 -6.66 -36.73 17.72
N HIS A 145 -5.86 -37.46 18.50
CA HIS A 145 -5.49 -38.83 18.16
C HIS A 145 -6.77 -39.66 18.06
N THR A 146 -7.22 -39.94 16.84
CA THR A 146 -8.23 -40.95 16.57
C THR A 146 -7.61 -42.31 16.83
N ILE A 147 -7.68 -42.78 18.08
CA ILE A 147 -7.43 -44.19 18.40
C ILE A 147 -8.70 -44.95 18.03
N ARG A 148 -8.61 -45.82 17.03
CA ARG A 148 -9.46 -47.00 16.90
C ARG A 148 -8.58 -48.21 16.63
#